data_AF-A0A6B3FQA1-F1
#
_entry.id   AF-A0A6B3FQA1-F1
#
_cell.length_a   1.000
_cell.length_b   1.000
_cell.length_c   1.000
_cell.angle_alpha   90.00
_cell.angle_beta   90.00
_cell.angle_gamma   90.00
#
_symmetry.space_group_name_H-M   'P 1'
#
loop_
_entity.id
_entity.type
_entity.pdbx_description
1 polymer ?
#
loop_
_entity_poly.entity_id
_entity_poly.type
_entity_poly.pdbx_seq_one_letter_code
_entity_poly.pdbx_strand_id
1 'polypeptide(L)'
;LWSHFACADEPGHPSIAAQLAVYRDLVAYAEKEGVEPEVRHLANSPATLTIPEAHFDLVRTGIAMYGISPAPELGTSAELGLRPVMTLAAAVALVKDAPAGHGVSYGHHYTTPADTTLGLIPVGYADGVPRHA
;
A
#
# COMPACT_ATOMS: atom_id res chain seq x y z
N LEU A 1 20.51 -2.93 14.94
CA LEU A 1 19.36 -2.92 15.88
C LEU A 1 18.14 -2.32 15.21
N TRP A 2 16.92 -2.80 15.47
CA TRP A 2 15.76 -2.38 14.68
C TRP A 2 14.41 -2.51 15.37
N SER A 3 13.41 -1.85 14.79
CA SER A 3 11.99 -2.04 15.12
C SER A 3 11.10 -1.64 13.92
N HIS A 4 9.79 -1.52 14.11
CA HIS A 4 8.81 -1.15 13.09
C HIS A 4 7.68 -0.31 13.69
N PHE A 5 7.36 0.82 13.06
CA PHE A 5 6.21 1.63 13.46
C PHE A 5 4.90 0.90 13.17
N ALA A 6 3.93 1.03 14.08
CA ALA A 6 2.61 0.46 13.91
C ALA A 6 1.68 1.36 13.07
N CYS A 7 1.78 2.69 13.25
CA CYS A 7 0.84 3.67 12.68
C CYS A 7 1.58 4.83 12.00
N ALA A 8 2.74 4.59 11.37
CA ALA A 8 3.47 5.68 10.70
C ALA A 8 2.73 6.24 9.48
N ASP A 9 1.77 5.49 8.96
CA ASP A 9 0.79 5.84 7.94
C ASP A 9 -0.35 6.74 8.46
N GLU A 10 -0.46 6.96 9.76
CA GLU A 10 -1.42 7.86 10.40
C GLU A 10 -0.71 9.10 10.97
N PRO A 11 -0.63 10.23 10.22
CA PRO A 11 0.06 11.44 10.69
C PRO A 11 -0.42 11.93 12.05
N GLY A 12 0.53 12.14 12.97
CA GLY A 12 0.23 12.62 14.32
C GLY A 12 -0.25 11.56 15.29
N HIS A 13 -0.33 10.28 14.90
CA HIS A 13 -0.70 9.22 15.83
C HIS A 13 0.31 9.13 17.01
N PRO A 14 -0.15 9.15 18.28
CA PRO A 14 0.72 9.28 19.43
C PRO A 14 1.71 8.11 19.61
N SER A 15 1.38 6.94 19.05
CA SER A 15 2.29 5.78 19.07
C SER A 15 3.61 6.06 18.34
N ILE A 16 3.62 6.95 17.34
CA ILE A 16 4.84 7.28 16.57
C ILE A 16 5.90 7.84 17.52
N ALA A 17 5.56 8.89 18.27
CA ALA A 17 6.48 9.52 19.21
C ALA A 17 6.89 8.54 20.33
N ALA A 18 5.94 7.75 20.84
CA ALA A 18 6.21 6.77 21.89
C ALA A 18 7.17 5.65 21.41
N GLN A 19 6.95 5.08 20.22
CA GLN A 19 7.80 4.05 19.64
C GLN A 19 9.20 4.58 19.31
N LEU A 20 9.30 5.82 18.82
CA LEU A 20 10.58 6.46 18.54
C LEU A 20 11.39 6.69 19.82
N ALA A 21 10.75 7.13 20.91
CA ALA A 21 11.39 7.30 22.20
C ALA A 21 11.91 5.97 22.75
N VAL A 22 11.05 4.94 22.80
CA VAL A 22 11.44 3.59 23.26
C VAL A 22 12.58 3.02 22.42
N TYR A 23 12.54 3.21 21.11
CA TYR A 23 13.62 2.74 20.23
C TYR A 23 14.95 3.40 20.56
N ARG A 24 14.98 4.71 20.78
CA ARG A 24 16.19 5.44 21.18
C ARG A 24 16.73 4.96 22.52
N ASP A 25 15.86 4.77 23.51
CA ASP A 25 16.25 4.28 24.83
C ASP A 25 16.88 2.88 24.76
N LEU A 26 16.30 1.98 23.96
CA LEU A 26 16.81 0.62 23.79
C LEU A 26 18.10 0.57 22.96
N VAL A 27 18.26 1.44 21.97
CA VAL A 27 19.53 1.59 21.24
C VAL A 27 20.62 2.08 22.20
N ALA A 28 20.36 3.13 22.99
CA ALA A 28 21.32 3.66 23.95
C ALA A 28 21.67 2.63 25.04
N TYR A 29 20.70 1.86 25.52
CA TYR A 29 20.94 0.76 26.44
C TYR A 29 21.85 -0.30 25.82
N ALA A 30 21.55 -0.76 24.60
CA ALA A 30 22.35 -1.79 23.94
C ALA A 30 23.80 -1.32 23.68
N GLU A 31 23.98 -0.08 23.22
CA GLU A 31 25.30 0.52 23.02
C GLU A 31 26.09 0.60 24.34
N LYS A 32 25.42 0.93 25.45
CA LYS A 32 26.04 0.93 26.79
C LYS A 32 26.49 -0.46 27.26
N GLU A 33 25.77 -1.51 26.88
CA GLU A 33 26.14 -2.91 27.17
C GLU A 33 27.19 -3.47 26.19
N GLY A 34 27.74 -2.64 25.30
CA GLY A 34 28.82 -3.02 24.38
C GLY A 34 28.33 -3.57 23.04
N VAL A 35 27.05 -3.42 22.69
CA VAL A 35 26.56 -3.76 21.35
C VAL A 35 26.97 -2.67 20.37
N GLU A 36 27.68 -3.04 19.31
CA GLU A 36 28.09 -2.14 18.23
C GLU A 36 27.30 -2.50 16.95
N PRO A 37 26.08 -1.96 16.75
CA PRO A 37 25.30 -2.28 15.57
C PRO A 37 25.92 -1.63 14.33
N GLU A 38 26.12 -2.42 13.27
CA GLU A 38 26.51 -1.88 11.95
C GLU A 38 25.48 -0.88 11.42
N VAL A 39 24.19 -1.17 11.64
CA VAL A 39 23.08 -0.28 11.27
C VAL A 39 21.95 -0.29 12.30
N ARG A 40 21.31 0.87 12.43
CA ARG A 40 20.07 1.11 13.17
C ARG A 40 18.98 1.52 12.19
N HIS A 41 17.81 0.91 12.28
CA HIS A 41 16.70 1.22 11.38
C HIS A 41 15.32 1.06 12.02
N LEU A 42 14.46 2.05 11.76
CA LEU A 42 13.09 2.10 12.25
C LEU A 42 12.10 2.43 11.12
N ALA A 43 12.41 3.44 10.30
CA ALA A 43 11.52 3.94 9.27
C ALA A 43 11.16 2.89 8.20
N ASN A 44 9.86 2.66 8.04
CA ASN A 44 9.23 2.03 6.87
C ASN A 44 8.82 3.11 5.85
N SER A 45 8.21 2.75 4.72
CA SER A 45 7.81 3.71 3.67
C SER A 45 7.13 4.99 4.17
N PRO A 46 6.05 4.95 4.99
CA PRO A 46 5.41 6.18 5.44
C PRO A 46 6.36 7.01 6.33
N ALA A 47 7.05 6.40 7.30
CA ALA A 47 8.00 7.12 8.16
C ALA A 47 9.20 7.69 7.40
N THR A 48 9.67 7.03 6.33
CA THR A 48 10.73 7.58 5.48
C THR A 48 10.29 8.90 4.83
N LEU A 49 9.03 9.02 4.45
CA LEU A 49 8.48 10.20 3.78
C LEU A 49 8.14 11.33 4.76
N THR A 50 7.77 11.01 6.01
CA THR A 50 7.18 11.99 6.94
C THR A 50 7.94 12.22 8.24
N ILE A 51 8.84 11.33 8.64
CA ILE A 51 9.52 11.36 9.94
C ILE A 51 11.06 11.26 9.75
N PRO A 52 11.72 12.36 9.33
CA PRO A 52 13.18 12.36 9.10
C PRO A 52 14.01 11.89 10.29
N GLU A 53 13.55 12.17 11.52
CA GLU A 53 14.23 11.78 12.75
C GLU A 53 14.20 10.27 13.05
N ALA A 54 13.50 9.47 12.23
CA ALA A 54 13.45 8.01 12.28
C ALA A 54 14.29 7.33 11.19
N HIS A 55 15.05 8.08 10.39
CA HIS A 55 15.88 7.51 9.31
C HIS A 55 17.05 6.68 9.82
N PHE A 56 17.66 7.08 10.95
CA PHE A 56 18.84 6.44 11.52
C PHE A 56 19.90 6.12 10.45
N ASP A 57 20.53 4.94 10.47
CA ASP A 57 21.59 4.56 9.52
C ASP A 57 21.01 3.92 8.25
N LEU A 58 19.78 3.40 8.31
CA LEU A 58 19.12 2.72 7.21
C LEU A 58 17.60 2.93 7.27
N VAL A 59 16.99 3.21 6.11
CA VAL A 59 15.53 3.23 5.90
C VAL A 59 15.06 1.97 5.16
N ARG A 60 13.85 1.49 5.45
CA ARG A 60 13.29 0.28 4.84
C ARG A 60 12.05 0.59 4.00
N THR A 61 12.27 1.19 2.83
CA THR A 61 11.21 1.50 1.89
C THR A 61 10.71 0.23 1.17
N GLY A 62 9.42 -0.06 1.31
CA GLY A 62 8.74 -1.16 0.64
C GLY A 62 7.78 -0.63 -0.43
N ILE A 63 6.54 -0.36 -0.05
CA ILE A 63 5.45 0.03 -0.98
C ILE A 63 5.79 1.27 -1.82
N ALA A 64 6.52 2.23 -1.26
CA ALA A 64 6.97 3.42 -1.96
C ALA A 64 7.93 3.11 -3.13
N MET A 65 8.72 2.03 -3.04
CA MET A 65 9.61 1.59 -4.14
C MET A 65 8.83 1.13 -5.37
N TYR A 66 7.58 0.70 -5.19
CA TYR A 66 6.67 0.33 -6.28
C TYR A 66 5.83 1.51 -6.78
N GLY A 67 6.11 2.71 -6.28
CA GLY A 67 5.45 3.94 -6.71
C GLY A 67 4.06 4.14 -6.11
N ILE A 68 3.74 3.45 -5.02
CA ILE A 68 2.42 3.46 -4.37
C ILE A 68 2.51 4.27 -3.08
N SER A 69 1.59 5.23 -2.90
CA SER A 69 1.45 5.95 -1.64
C SER A 69 1.13 4.98 -0.50
N PRO A 70 1.81 5.06 0.65
CA PRO A 70 1.56 4.14 1.75
C PRO A 70 0.17 4.28 2.39
N ALA A 71 -0.40 5.49 2.36
CA ALA A 71 -1.69 5.80 2.97
C ALA A 71 -2.33 7.00 2.25
N PRO A 72 -3.67 7.04 2.07
CA PRO A 72 -4.35 8.22 1.56
C PRO A 72 -4.07 9.50 2.35
N GLU A 73 -3.88 9.38 3.66
CA GLU A 73 -3.59 10.47 4.61
C GLU A 73 -2.25 11.17 4.32
N LEU A 74 -1.34 10.50 3.62
CA LEU A 74 -0.03 11.02 3.21
C LEU A 74 -0.06 11.72 1.85
N GLY A 75 -1.19 11.66 1.15
CA GLY A 75 -1.35 12.15 -0.21
C GLY A 75 -1.26 11.04 -1.26
N THR A 76 -1.51 11.42 -2.51
CA THR A 76 -1.42 10.54 -3.67
C THR A 76 0.02 10.20 -4.00
N SER A 77 0.24 9.11 -4.77
CA SER A 77 1.57 8.78 -5.29
C SER A 77 2.22 9.95 -6.03
N ALA A 78 1.44 10.69 -6.83
CA ALA A 78 1.95 11.81 -7.60
C ALA A 78 2.43 12.98 -6.73
N GLU A 79 1.67 13.34 -5.68
CA GLU A 79 2.04 14.40 -4.73
C GLU A 79 3.32 14.05 -3.96
N LEU A 80 3.56 12.75 -3.72
CA LEU A 80 4.79 12.24 -3.08
C LEU A 80 5.96 12.03 -4.06
N GLY A 81 5.79 12.39 -5.34
CA GLY A 81 6.82 12.19 -6.37
C GLY A 81 7.06 10.73 -6.73
N LEU A 82 6.13 9.84 -6.39
CA LEU A 82 6.18 8.41 -6.64
C LEU A 82 5.52 8.08 -7.99
N ARG A 83 6.14 7.18 -8.76
CA ARG A 83 5.62 6.72 -10.05
C ARG A 83 5.27 5.23 -9.99
N PRO A 84 3.99 4.84 -10.05
CA PRO A 84 3.58 3.44 -10.07
C PRO A 84 4.35 2.64 -11.13
N VAL A 85 4.87 1.48 -10.75
CA VAL A 85 5.74 0.67 -11.62
C VAL A 85 5.03 -0.53 -12.25
N MET A 86 3.80 -0.82 -11.84
CA MET A 86 3.01 -1.96 -12.33
C MET A 86 1.80 -1.48 -13.13
N THR A 87 1.54 -2.15 -14.26
CA THR A 87 0.30 -2.01 -15.02
C THR A 87 -0.25 -3.40 -15.30
N LEU A 88 -1.46 -3.69 -14.82
CA LEU A 88 -2.18 -4.92 -15.14
C LEU A 88 -3.04 -4.67 -16.38
N ALA A 89 -2.89 -5.50 -17.41
CA ALA A 89 -3.61 -5.37 -18.67
C ALA A 89 -4.16 -6.73 -19.13
N ALA A 90 -5.29 -6.71 -19.83
CA ALA A 90 -5.92 -7.89 -20.40
C ALA A 90 -6.57 -7.57 -21.75
N ALA A 91 -6.60 -8.56 -22.64
CA ALA A 91 -7.36 -8.47 -23.89
C ALA A 91 -8.84 -8.79 -23.63
N VAL A 92 -9.74 -8.12 -24.34
CA VAL A 92 -11.16 -8.47 -24.33
C VAL A 92 -11.34 -9.82 -25.01
N ALA A 93 -11.88 -10.81 -24.29
CA ALA A 93 -12.05 -12.17 -24.78
C ALA A 93 -13.29 -12.33 -25.66
N LEU A 94 -14.34 -11.54 -25.39
CA LEU A 94 -15.59 -11.55 -26.14
C LEU A 94 -16.26 -10.19 -26.05
N VAL A 95 -16.86 -9.76 -27.16
CA VAL A 95 -17.77 -8.61 -27.21
C VAL A 95 -19.11 -9.12 -27.73
N LYS A 96 -20.21 -8.79 -27.05
CA LYS A 96 -21.56 -9.22 -27.45
C LYS A 96 -22.61 -8.17 -27.11
N ASP A 97 -23.65 -8.09 -27.93
CA ASP A 97 -24.82 -7.29 -27.60
C ASP A 97 -25.68 -7.98 -26.55
N ALA A 98 -26.32 -7.19 -25.69
CA ALA A 98 -27.22 -7.63 -24.64
C ALA A 98 -28.45 -6.70 -24.60
N PRO A 99 -29.68 -7.25 -24.62
CA PRO A 99 -30.89 -6.45 -24.58
C PRO A 99 -31.09 -5.83 -23.19
N ALA A 100 -31.99 -4.85 -23.09
CA ALA A 100 -32.49 -4.32 -21.82
C ALA A 100 -33.10 -5.45 -20.94
N GLY A 101 -32.89 -5.36 -19.62
CA GLY A 101 -33.40 -6.34 -18.66
C GLY A 101 -32.61 -7.65 -18.57
N HIS A 102 -31.44 -7.75 -19.20
CA HIS A 102 -30.59 -8.93 -19.17
C HIS A 102 -29.75 -8.99 -17.89
N GLY A 103 -29.91 -10.06 -17.10
CA GLY A 103 -29.09 -10.32 -15.92
C GLY A 103 -27.65 -10.68 -16.28
N VAL A 104 -26.66 -10.12 -15.59
CA VAL A 104 -25.24 -10.33 -15.85
C VAL A 104 -24.55 -10.98 -14.67
N SER A 105 -23.69 -11.97 -14.96
CA SER A 105 -22.89 -12.73 -13.98
C SER A 105 -23.76 -13.52 -12.98
N TYR A 106 -23.11 -14.18 -12.02
CA TYR A 106 -23.81 -14.97 -11.01
C TYR A 106 -24.70 -14.08 -10.12
N GLY A 107 -25.90 -14.57 -9.80
CA GLY A 107 -26.85 -13.89 -8.92
C GLY A 107 -27.60 -12.71 -9.56
N HIS A 108 -27.26 -12.32 -10.79
CA HIS A 108 -27.91 -11.21 -11.52
C HIS A 108 -28.00 -9.91 -10.70
N HIS A 109 -26.95 -9.59 -9.92
CA HIS A 109 -26.91 -8.34 -9.15
C HIS A 109 -26.80 -7.10 -10.04
N TYR A 110 -26.32 -7.27 -11.26
CA TYR A 110 -26.42 -6.28 -12.33
C TYR A 110 -27.40 -6.77 -13.39
N THR A 111 -28.28 -5.88 -13.83
CA THR A 111 -29.20 -6.09 -14.95
C THR A 111 -29.08 -4.91 -15.90
N THR A 112 -28.97 -5.16 -17.20
CA THR A 112 -28.80 -4.10 -18.20
C THR A 112 -30.01 -3.15 -18.18
N PRO A 113 -29.81 -1.82 -18.04
CA PRO A 113 -30.92 -0.87 -17.99
C PRO A 113 -31.51 -0.57 -19.39
N ALA A 114 -30.75 -0.85 -20.44
CA ALA A 114 -31.11 -0.67 -21.84
C ALA A 114 -30.31 -1.67 -22.71
N ASP A 115 -30.64 -1.76 -23.98
CA ASP A 115 -29.82 -2.46 -24.98
C ASP A 115 -28.40 -1.89 -24.95
N THR A 116 -27.40 -2.77 -24.84
CA THR A 116 -26.01 -2.38 -24.65
C THR A 116 -25.06 -3.45 -25.18
N THR A 117 -23.77 -3.16 -25.19
CA THR A 117 -22.71 -4.11 -25.57
C THR A 117 -21.86 -4.44 -24.35
N LEU A 118 -21.61 -5.73 -24.11
CA LEU A 118 -20.81 -6.25 -23.01
C LEU A 118 -19.46 -6.77 -23.51
N GLY A 119 -18.38 -6.41 -22.79
CA GLY A 119 -17.04 -6.97 -22.96
C GLY A 119 -16.69 -7.96 -21.85
N LEU A 120 -16.18 -9.13 -22.21
CA LEU A 120 -15.69 -10.13 -21.26
C LEU A 120 -14.18 -9.98 -21.06
N ILE A 121 -13.76 -9.73 -19.82
CA ILE A 121 -12.35 -9.68 -19.43
C ILE A 121 -11.96 -11.02 -18.81
N PRO A 122 -10.96 -11.75 -19.34
CA PRO A 122 -10.58 -13.08 -18.88
C PRO A 122 -9.63 -13.02 -17.66
N VAL A 123 -10.00 -12.24 -16.65
CA VAL A 123 -9.26 -12.11 -15.38
C VAL A 123 -10.26 -12.15 -14.24
N GLY A 124 -10.02 -13.01 -13.26
CA GLY A 124 -10.90 -13.20 -12.12
C GLY A 124 -10.18 -13.12 -10.78
N TYR A 125 -10.87 -13.54 -9.73
CA TYR A 125 -10.32 -13.53 -8.36
C TYR A 125 -9.17 -14.51 -8.16
N ALA A 126 -9.09 -15.58 -8.96
CA ALA A 126 -7.96 -16.49 -8.94
C ALA A 126 -6.67 -15.82 -9.45
N ASP A 127 -6.80 -14.77 -10.27
CA ASP A 127 -5.70 -13.96 -10.79
C ASP A 127 -5.39 -12.75 -9.91
N GLY A 128 -6.15 -12.54 -8.82
CA GLY A 128 -5.95 -11.47 -7.85
C GLY A 128 -6.93 -10.29 -7.92
N VAL A 129 -7.95 -10.32 -8.79
CA VAL A 129 -9.02 -9.29 -8.80
C VAL A 129 -9.97 -9.52 -7.61
N PRO A 130 -9.99 -8.65 -6.58
CA PRO A 130 -10.74 -8.94 -5.37
C PRO A 130 -12.25 -8.97 -5.65
N ARG A 131 -12.95 -10.04 -5.24
CA ARG A 131 -14.40 -10.18 -5.47
C ARG A 131 -15.25 -9.17 -4.69
N HIS A 132 -14.72 -8.61 -3.62
CA HIS A 132 -15.42 -7.75 -2.65
C HIS A 132 -15.12 -6.26 -2.82
N ALA A 133 -14.11 -5.94 -3.63
CA ALA A 133 -13.67 -4.57 -3.87
C ALA A 133 -14.54 -3.88 -4.93
#